data_AF-A0A3D3VA70-F1
#
_entry.id   AF-A0A3D3VA70-F1
#
_cell.length_a   1.000
_cell.length_b   1.000
_cell.length_c   1.000
_cell.angle_alpha   90.00
_cell.angle_beta   90.00
_cell.angle_gamma   90.00
#
_symmetry.space_group_name_H-M   'P 1'
#
loop_
_entity.id
_entity.type
_entity.pdbx_description
1 polymer ?
#
loop_
_entity_poly.entity_id
_entity_poly.type
_entity_poly.pdbx_seq_one_letter_code
_entity_poly.pdbx_strand_id
1 'polypeptide(L)'
;MTSIATDAKPPGFAEMPFCEQLIVWAVRFWVRNFKNQCSADEPIQHGFALARVPEAHRALDDFLTIVAYASGTGIDIRCPHHPSTSIDEQRILGIIAALQVQGAEKEAESFLSIWLPPAAVRCALTAATTLAKALGTEGLSIRARDPNQFASILPNPLPAEPIDQTGSVTVH
;
A
#
# COMPACT_ATOMS: atom_id res chain seq x y z
N MET A 1 -3.17 -9.79 34.52
CA MET A 1 -2.46 -9.11 33.41
C MET A 1 -3.46 -8.96 32.29
N THR A 2 -4.06 -7.79 32.20
CA THR A 2 -5.29 -7.54 31.43
C THR A 2 -4.95 -7.41 29.94
N SER A 3 -5.51 -8.33 29.16
CA SER A 3 -5.55 -8.28 27.69
C SER A 3 -6.27 -7.00 27.24
N ILE A 4 -5.62 -6.21 26.37
CA ILE A 4 -6.28 -5.16 25.61
C ILE A 4 -6.27 -5.59 24.15
N ALA A 5 -7.16 -6.52 23.81
CA ALA A 5 -7.63 -6.63 22.43
C ALA A 5 -8.44 -5.36 22.15
N THR A 6 -7.77 -4.31 21.67
CA THR A 6 -8.48 -3.14 21.16
C THR A 6 -9.07 -3.55 19.83
N ASP A 7 -10.39 -3.65 19.77
CA ASP A 7 -11.19 -3.73 18.56
C ASP A 7 -11.03 -2.39 17.79
N ALA A 8 -9.85 -2.19 17.23
CA ALA A 8 -9.37 -0.89 16.80
C ALA A 8 -9.76 -0.67 15.34
N LYS A 9 -10.85 0.07 15.15
CA LYS A 9 -11.11 0.74 13.88
C LYS A 9 -9.83 1.49 13.45
N PRO A 10 -9.36 1.33 12.20
CA PRO A 10 -8.23 2.10 11.69
C PRO A 10 -8.44 3.60 11.90
N PRO A 11 -7.38 4.37 12.23
CA PRO A 11 -7.50 5.82 12.44
C PRO A 11 -8.13 6.52 11.22
N GLY A 12 -8.81 7.64 11.47
CA GLY A 12 -9.26 8.50 10.38
C GLY A 12 -8.07 9.10 9.64
N PHE A 13 -8.19 9.30 8.33
CA PHE A 13 -7.12 9.86 7.49
C PHE A 13 -6.58 11.19 8.07
N ALA A 14 -7.46 12.07 8.55
CA ALA A 14 -7.07 13.37 9.10
C ALA A 14 -6.36 13.30 10.47
N GLU A 15 -6.43 12.17 11.18
CA GLU A 15 -5.84 11.98 12.51
C GLU A 15 -4.40 11.44 12.44
N MET A 16 -3.95 11.09 11.24
CA MET A 16 -2.65 10.49 10.99
C MET A 16 -1.54 11.55 10.95
N PRO A 17 -0.29 11.23 11.33
CA PRO A 17 0.86 12.09 11.06
C PRO A 17 0.98 12.46 9.58
N PHE A 18 1.62 13.59 9.28
CA PHE A 18 1.81 14.06 7.91
C PHE A 18 2.38 12.99 6.96
N CYS A 19 3.45 12.28 7.36
CA CYS A 19 4.06 11.24 6.53
C CYS A 19 3.06 10.11 6.19
N GLU A 20 2.26 9.69 7.17
CA GLU A 20 1.23 8.67 6.98
C GLU A 20 0.12 9.17 6.05
N GLN A 21 -0.31 10.43 6.18
CA GLN A 21 -1.28 11.06 5.27
C GLN A 21 -0.73 11.14 3.85
N LEU A 22 0.53 11.55 3.68
CA LEU A 22 1.19 11.65 2.38
C LEU A 22 1.22 10.30 1.66
N ILE A 23 1.61 9.24 2.36
CA ILE A 23 1.66 7.90 1.80
C ILE A 23 0.27 7.39 1.44
N VAL A 24 -0.70 7.50 2.35
CA VAL A 24 -2.08 7.06 2.06
C VAL A 24 -2.66 7.84 0.89
N TRP A 25 -2.49 9.16 0.86
CA TRP A 25 -2.92 10.00 -0.27
C TRP A 25 -2.28 9.55 -1.58
N ALA A 26 -0.96 9.35 -1.61
CA ALA A 26 -0.23 8.94 -2.79
C ALA A 26 -0.69 7.56 -3.29
N VAL A 27 -0.87 6.58 -2.40
CA VAL A 27 -1.38 5.24 -2.72
C VAL A 27 -2.78 5.32 -3.32
N ARG A 28 -3.69 6.07 -2.69
CA ARG A 28 -5.07 6.23 -3.19
C ARG A 28 -5.12 6.91 -4.55
N PHE A 29 -4.27 7.92 -4.74
CA PHE A 29 -4.16 8.63 -6.01
C PHE A 29 -3.59 7.72 -7.10
N TRP A 30 -2.55 6.96 -6.80
CA TRP A 30 -1.95 5.99 -7.70
C TRP A 30 -2.97 4.94 -8.14
N VAL A 31 -3.67 4.29 -7.20
CA VAL A 31 -4.68 3.26 -7.50
C VAL A 31 -5.83 3.82 -8.34
N ARG A 32 -6.28 5.05 -8.06
CA ARG A 32 -7.33 5.70 -8.86
C ARG A 32 -6.90 5.85 -10.32
N ASN A 33 -5.68 6.32 -10.55
CA ASN A 33 -5.17 6.54 -11.90
C ASN A 33 -4.82 5.23 -12.62
N PHE A 34 -4.25 4.26 -11.90
CA PHE A 34 -4.00 2.90 -12.41
C PHE A 34 -5.29 2.24 -12.92
N LYS A 35 -6.40 2.33 -12.15
CA LYS A 35 -7.71 1.81 -12.55
C LYS A 35 -8.31 2.54 -13.77
N ASN A 36 -8.02 3.83 -13.91
CA ASN A 36 -8.53 4.66 -15.00
C ASN A 36 -7.61 4.71 -16.23
N GLN A 37 -6.47 4.00 -16.21
CA GLN A 37 -5.44 4.05 -17.25
C GLN A 37 -4.94 5.48 -17.54
N CYS A 38 -4.92 6.33 -16.51
CA CYS A 38 -4.41 7.70 -16.58
C CYS A 38 -3.01 7.77 -15.96
N SER A 39 -2.19 8.74 -16.38
CA SER A 39 -0.93 9.03 -15.71
C SER A 39 -1.17 9.57 -14.30
N ALA A 40 -0.59 8.92 -13.29
CA ALA A 40 -0.65 9.36 -11.89
C ALA A 40 0.52 10.27 -11.49
N ASP A 41 1.52 10.37 -12.36
CA ASP A 41 2.90 10.68 -11.97
C ASP A 41 3.08 12.12 -11.52
N GLU A 42 2.57 13.10 -12.26
CA GLU A 42 2.84 14.51 -12.00
C GLU A 42 2.33 14.98 -10.62
N PRO A 43 1.08 14.70 -10.20
CA PRO A 43 0.61 15.11 -8.87
C PRO A 43 1.35 14.42 -7.73
N ILE A 44 1.61 13.11 -7.83
CA ILE A 44 2.30 12.35 -6.77
C ILE A 44 3.76 12.81 -6.66
N GLN A 45 4.45 12.96 -7.79
CA GLN A 45 5.80 13.51 -7.86
C GLN A 45 5.87 14.90 -7.22
N HIS A 46 4.92 15.79 -7.55
CA HIS A 46 4.86 17.12 -6.97
C HIS A 46 4.65 17.08 -5.44
N GLY A 47 3.76 16.20 -4.96
CA GLY A 47 3.54 16.01 -3.52
C GLY A 47 4.80 15.57 -2.77
N PHE A 48 5.54 14.60 -3.32
CA PHE A 48 6.81 14.15 -2.73
C PHE A 48 7.90 15.23 -2.81
N ALA A 49 7.95 16.02 -3.89
CA ALA A 49 8.87 17.15 -3.99
C ALA A 49 8.60 18.22 -2.93
N LEU A 50 7.32 18.54 -2.65
CA LEU A 50 6.94 19.45 -1.56
C LEU A 50 7.33 18.90 -0.18
N ALA A 51 7.32 17.58 -0.02
CA ALA A 51 7.80 16.88 1.17
C ALA A 51 9.32 16.70 1.21
N ARG A 52 10.07 17.27 0.24
CA ARG A 52 11.54 17.21 0.10
C ARG A 52 12.13 15.82 -0.17
N VAL A 53 11.30 14.88 -0.65
CA VAL A 53 11.70 13.49 -0.97
C VAL A 53 11.29 13.08 -2.39
N PRO A 54 11.67 13.84 -3.44
CA PRO A 54 11.20 13.60 -4.80
C PRO A 54 11.49 12.19 -5.33
N GLU A 55 12.58 11.56 -4.89
CA GLU A 55 12.96 10.18 -5.23
C GLU A 55 12.01 9.12 -4.67
N ALA A 56 11.26 9.42 -3.61
CA ALA A 56 10.28 8.50 -3.01
C ALA A 56 9.13 8.18 -3.98
N HIS A 57 8.80 9.09 -4.90
CA HIS A 57 7.77 8.86 -5.93
C HIS A 57 8.04 7.59 -6.74
N ARG A 58 9.27 7.43 -7.25
CA ARG A 58 9.60 6.30 -8.11
C ARG A 58 9.60 4.99 -7.33
N ALA A 59 10.11 5.01 -6.11
CA ALA A 59 10.10 3.84 -5.24
C ALA A 59 8.67 3.41 -4.86
N LEU A 60 7.77 4.37 -4.65
CA LEU A 60 6.35 4.09 -4.43
C LEU A 60 5.70 3.45 -5.68
N ASP A 61 5.95 4.02 -6.86
CA ASP A 61 5.43 3.51 -8.13
C ASP A 61 5.89 2.06 -8.40
N ASP A 62 7.19 1.79 -8.25
CA ASP A 62 7.75 0.45 -8.42
C ASP A 62 7.14 -0.53 -7.40
N PHE A 63 6.99 -0.11 -6.14
CA PHE A 63 6.37 -0.90 -5.08
C PHE A 63 4.90 -1.25 -5.40
N LEU A 64 4.09 -0.26 -5.74
CA LEU A 64 2.67 -0.45 -6.02
C LEU A 64 2.43 -1.22 -7.31
N THR A 65 3.30 -1.05 -8.31
CA THR A 65 3.29 -1.86 -9.54
C THR A 65 3.49 -3.33 -9.22
N ILE A 66 4.52 -3.68 -8.44
CA ILE A 66 4.78 -5.08 -8.04
C ILE A 66 3.57 -5.65 -7.30
N VAL A 67 3.04 -4.89 -6.33
CA VAL A 67 1.88 -5.31 -5.53
C VAL A 67 0.64 -5.52 -6.41
N ALA A 68 0.35 -4.61 -7.34
CA ALA A 68 -0.82 -4.67 -8.20
C ALA A 68 -0.78 -5.86 -9.17
N TYR A 69 0.38 -6.19 -9.73
CA TYR A 69 0.50 -7.28 -10.71
C TYR A 69 0.71 -8.65 -10.07
N ALA A 70 1.29 -8.72 -8.87
CA ALA A 70 1.62 -9.99 -8.22
C ALA A 70 0.64 -10.40 -7.11
N SER A 71 -0.28 -9.53 -6.70
CA SER A 71 -1.30 -9.88 -5.72
C SER A 71 -2.26 -10.90 -6.30
N GLY A 72 -2.40 -12.04 -5.61
CA GLY A 72 -3.41 -13.05 -5.94
C GLY A 72 -4.82 -12.70 -5.44
N THR A 73 -4.97 -11.59 -4.73
CA THR A 73 -6.22 -11.18 -4.07
C THR A 73 -6.52 -9.70 -4.27
N GLY A 74 -7.78 -9.32 -4.05
CA GLY A 74 -8.17 -7.90 -4.04
C GLY A 74 -7.56 -7.17 -2.85
N ILE A 75 -6.95 -6.01 -3.11
CA ILE A 75 -6.43 -5.10 -2.08
C ILE A 75 -7.39 -3.92 -1.95
N ASP A 76 -7.95 -3.71 -0.76
CA ASP A 76 -8.89 -2.63 -0.47
C ASP A 76 -8.15 -1.31 -0.27
N ILE A 77 -8.05 -0.53 -1.35
CA ILE A 77 -7.56 0.86 -1.29
C ILE A 77 -8.74 1.80 -1.50
N ARG A 78 -8.93 2.74 -0.57
CA ARG A 78 -10.06 3.67 -0.58
C ARG A 78 -9.84 4.78 -1.61
N CYS A 79 -10.90 5.48 -1.99
CA CYS A 79 -10.76 6.62 -2.89
C CYS A 79 -10.06 7.80 -2.16
N PRO A 80 -9.41 8.73 -2.88
CA PRO A 80 -8.66 9.84 -2.28
C PRO A 80 -9.42 10.67 -1.24
N HIS A 81 -10.73 10.85 -1.42
CA HIS A 81 -11.58 11.68 -0.55
C HIS A 81 -12.17 10.91 0.65
N HIS A 82 -11.86 9.61 0.80
CA HIS A 82 -12.48 8.80 1.84
C HIS A 82 -11.93 9.18 3.24
N PRO A 83 -12.77 9.48 4.24
CA PRO A 83 -12.30 9.98 5.54
C PRO A 83 -11.64 8.91 6.41
N SER A 84 -12.01 7.63 6.24
CA SER A 84 -11.37 6.52 6.97
C SER A 84 -10.34 5.81 6.11
N THR A 85 -9.39 5.13 6.76
CA THR A 85 -8.46 4.22 6.08
C THR A 85 -8.93 2.76 6.11
N SER A 86 -8.57 1.98 5.10
CA SER A 86 -8.75 0.53 5.08
C SER A 86 -7.66 -0.19 5.86
N ILE A 87 -7.86 -1.48 6.12
CA ILE A 87 -6.84 -2.37 6.70
C ILE A 87 -5.64 -2.50 5.77
N ASP A 88 -5.85 -2.63 4.46
CA ASP A 88 -4.75 -2.74 3.51
C ASP A 88 -3.90 -1.48 3.43
N GLU A 89 -4.51 -0.29 3.55
CA GLU A 89 -3.78 0.97 3.70
C GLU A 89 -2.93 0.98 4.97
N GLN A 90 -3.44 0.43 6.08
CA GLN A 90 -2.65 0.29 7.30
C GLN A 90 -1.51 -0.74 7.16
N ARG A 91 -1.70 -1.81 6.38
CA ARG A 91 -0.66 -2.80 6.07
C ARG A 91 0.46 -2.18 5.24
N ILE A 92 0.14 -1.35 4.24
CA ILE A 92 1.15 -0.60 3.48
C ILE A 92 2.01 0.28 4.40
N LEU A 93 1.37 1.00 5.32
CA LEU A 93 2.08 1.80 6.32
C LEU A 93 2.94 0.92 7.25
N GLY A 94 2.43 -0.25 7.65
CA GLY A 94 3.17 -1.22 8.46
C GLY A 94 4.44 -1.73 7.77
N ILE A 95 4.38 -2.01 6.46
CA ILE A 95 5.55 -2.42 5.65
C ILE A 95 6.63 -1.33 5.71
N ILE A 96 6.25 -0.08 5.43
CA ILE A 96 7.20 1.03 5.40
C ILE A 96 7.77 1.28 6.81
N ALA A 97 6.91 1.27 7.84
CA ALA A 97 7.33 1.47 9.23
C ALA A 97 8.35 0.42 9.68
N ALA A 98 8.10 -0.86 9.38
CA ALA A 98 9.02 -1.95 9.69
C ALA A 98 10.38 -1.75 8.99
N LEU A 99 10.37 -1.33 7.72
CA LEU A 99 11.60 -1.09 6.95
C LEU A 99 12.37 0.18 7.38
N GLN A 100 11.75 1.07 8.17
CA GLN A 100 12.45 2.18 8.82
C GLN A 100 13.21 1.76 10.08
N VAL A 101 12.95 0.56 10.61
CA VAL A 101 13.61 0.01 11.80
C VAL A 101 14.66 -1.01 11.40
N GLN A 102 15.90 -0.84 11.86
CA GLN A 102 16.98 -1.76 11.57
C GLN A 102 16.67 -3.16 12.13
N GLY A 103 16.69 -4.18 11.26
CA GLY A 103 16.49 -5.58 11.63
C GLY A 103 15.04 -6.06 11.63
N ALA A 104 14.06 -5.23 11.29
CA ALA A 104 12.63 -5.57 11.25
C ALA A 104 12.12 -6.01 9.84
N GLU A 105 13.01 -6.43 8.94
CA GLU A 105 12.65 -6.85 7.58
C GLU A 105 11.65 -8.02 7.55
N LYS A 106 11.75 -8.94 8.52
CA LYS A 106 10.80 -10.06 8.68
C LYS A 106 9.37 -9.61 8.99
N GLU A 107 9.20 -8.46 9.65
CA GLU A 107 7.87 -7.90 9.91
C GLU A 107 7.26 -7.36 8.62
N ALA A 108 8.06 -6.66 7.80
CA ALA A 108 7.66 -6.23 6.47
C ALA A 108 7.30 -7.41 5.54
N GLU A 109 8.10 -8.48 5.57
CA GLU A 109 7.80 -9.75 4.88
C GLU A 109 6.45 -10.33 5.30
N SER A 110 6.14 -10.29 6.61
CA SER A 110 4.89 -10.82 7.14
C SER A 110 3.67 -10.06 6.60
N PHE A 111 3.76 -8.73 6.48
CA PHE A 111 2.70 -7.94 5.85
C PHE A 111 2.54 -8.25 4.36
N LEU A 112 3.64 -8.36 3.61
CA LEU A 112 3.61 -8.62 2.17
C LEU A 112 3.11 -10.01 1.82
N SER A 113 3.44 -11.01 2.65
CA SER A 113 3.06 -12.41 2.42
C SER A 113 1.56 -12.66 2.50
N ILE A 114 0.77 -11.67 2.98
CA ILE A 114 -0.69 -11.71 2.95
C ILE A 114 -1.22 -11.59 1.52
N TRP A 115 -0.56 -10.81 0.67
CA TRP A 115 -1.00 -10.54 -0.70
C TRP A 115 -0.18 -11.31 -1.74
N LEU A 116 1.12 -11.47 -1.48
CA LEU A 116 2.10 -11.80 -2.50
C LEU A 116 2.69 -13.20 -2.33
N PRO A 117 2.97 -13.93 -3.43
CA PRO A 117 3.79 -15.13 -3.38
C PRO A 117 5.25 -14.80 -3.01
N PRO A 118 6.03 -15.76 -2.47
CA PRO A 118 7.38 -15.50 -1.94
C PRO A 118 8.35 -14.82 -2.90
N ALA A 119 8.23 -15.07 -4.21
CA ALA A 119 9.08 -14.42 -5.21
C ALA A 119 8.77 -12.91 -5.35
N ALA A 120 7.49 -12.54 -5.34
CA ALA A 120 7.06 -11.16 -5.43
C ALA A 120 7.32 -10.39 -4.13
N VAL A 121 7.26 -11.06 -2.97
CA VAL A 121 7.67 -10.47 -1.68
C VAL A 121 9.10 -9.91 -1.76
N ARG A 122 10.06 -10.68 -2.29
CA ARG A 122 11.47 -10.22 -2.42
C ARG A 122 11.61 -8.98 -3.30
N CYS A 123 10.88 -8.94 -4.42
CA CYS A 123 10.88 -7.77 -5.30
C CYS A 123 10.26 -6.55 -4.60
N ALA A 124 9.09 -6.74 -3.97
CA ALA A 124 8.37 -5.68 -3.27
C ALA A 124 9.17 -5.10 -2.10
N LEU A 125 9.87 -5.95 -1.32
CA LEU A 125 10.75 -5.50 -0.23
C LEU A 125 11.85 -4.57 -0.73
N THR A 126 12.43 -4.85 -1.89
CA THR A 126 13.51 -4.02 -2.44
C THR A 126 13.01 -2.61 -2.75
N ALA A 127 11.85 -2.52 -3.41
CA ALA A 127 11.21 -1.23 -3.71
C ALA A 127 10.74 -0.51 -2.43
N ALA A 128 10.07 -1.22 -1.53
CA ALA A 128 9.60 -0.68 -0.26
C ALA A 128 10.75 -0.22 0.66
N THR A 129 11.89 -0.89 0.63
CA THR A 129 13.09 -0.49 1.40
C THR A 129 13.67 0.81 0.85
N THR A 130 13.68 0.97 -0.48
CA THR A 130 14.12 2.22 -1.12
C THR A 130 13.21 3.37 -0.72
N LEU A 131 11.90 3.14 -0.74
CA LEU A 131 10.90 4.11 -0.27
C LEU A 131 11.09 4.47 1.20
N ALA A 132 11.18 3.47 2.09
CA ALA A 132 11.34 3.67 3.53
C ALA A 132 12.61 4.48 3.88
N LYS A 133 13.71 4.20 3.18
CA LYS A 133 14.98 4.93 3.32
C LYS A 133 14.87 6.38 2.87
N ALA A 134 14.29 6.64 1.69
CA ALA A 134 14.10 8.00 1.18
C ALA A 134 13.26 8.87 2.14
N LEU A 135 12.20 8.29 2.72
CA LEU A 135 11.41 8.96 3.74
C LEU A 135 12.23 9.20 5.03
N GLY A 136 12.96 8.17 5.47
CA GLY A 136 13.77 8.23 6.68
C GLY A 136 14.87 9.29 6.63
N THR A 137 15.49 9.53 5.46
CA THR A 137 16.56 10.53 5.31
C THR A 137 16.11 11.97 5.57
N GLU A 138 14.85 12.30 5.28
CA GLU A 138 14.26 13.62 5.59
C GLU A 138 13.47 13.62 6.92
N GLY A 139 13.62 12.58 7.75
CA GLY A 139 12.96 12.48 9.05
C GLY A 139 11.46 12.16 8.99
N LEU A 140 10.95 11.73 7.83
CA LEU A 140 9.55 11.35 7.65
C LEU A 140 9.32 9.92 8.16
N SER A 141 8.97 9.79 9.44
CA SER A 141 8.73 8.50 10.11
C SER A 141 7.24 8.11 10.13
N ILE A 142 6.98 6.81 9.99
CA ILE A 142 5.66 6.19 10.14
C ILE A 142 5.60 5.44 11.48
N ARG A 143 4.44 5.50 12.15
CA ARG A 143 4.24 4.77 13.41
C ARG A 143 4.23 3.26 13.17
N ALA A 144 4.94 2.52 14.02
CA ALA A 144 4.97 1.06 14.00
C ALA A 144 3.57 0.45 14.12
N ARG A 145 3.34 -0.67 13.44
CA ARG A 145 2.05 -1.38 13.37
C ARG A 145 2.25 -2.84 13.73
N ASP A 146 1.31 -3.41 14.48
CA ASP A 146 1.34 -4.84 14.81
C ASP A 146 0.83 -5.67 13.62
N PRO A 147 1.63 -6.59 13.05
CA PRO A 147 1.18 -7.48 11.98
C PRO A 147 -0.04 -8.32 12.38
N ASN A 148 -0.17 -8.67 13.66
CA ASN A 148 -1.26 -9.50 14.18
C ASN A 148 -2.57 -8.71 14.33
N GLN A 149 -2.50 -7.39 14.51
CA GLN A 149 -3.68 -6.51 14.56
C GLN A 149 -4.47 -6.54 13.25
N PHE A 150 -3.81 -6.92 12.15
CA PHE A 150 -4.37 -6.91 10.81
C PHE A 150 -4.32 -8.30 10.13
N ALA A 151 -4.11 -9.38 10.89
CA ALA A 151 -3.99 -10.73 10.33
C ALA A 151 -5.35 -11.40 10.00
N SER A 152 -6.46 -10.85 10.50
CA SER A 152 -7.73 -11.59 10.63
C SER A 152 -8.84 -11.23 9.64
N ILE A 153 -8.56 -10.48 8.57
CA ILE A 153 -9.53 -10.26 7.49
C ILE A 153 -8.92 -10.74 6.18
N LEU A 154 -9.29 -11.98 5.79
CA LEU A 154 -9.14 -12.47 4.43
C LEU A 154 -9.86 -11.49 3.50
N PRO A 155 -9.27 -11.11 2.36
CA PRO A 155 -9.99 -10.33 1.36
C PRO A 155 -11.23 -11.12 0.96
N ASN A 156 -12.38 -10.43 0.97
CA ASN A 156 -13.61 -10.96 0.39
C ASN A 156 -13.24 -11.44 -1.03
N PRO A 157 -13.51 -12.70 -1.42
CA PRO A 157 -13.22 -13.13 -2.77
C PRO A 157 -13.88 -12.14 -3.72
N LEU A 158 -13.12 -11.67 -4.72
CA LEU A 158 -13.68 -10.90 -5.83
C LEU A 158 -14.96 -11.63 -6.27
N PRO A 159 -16.12 -10.95 -6.40
CA PRO A 159 -17.23 -11.56 -7.10
C PRO A 159 -16.68 -11.99 -8.45
N ALA A 160 -16.82 -13.26 -8.79
CA ALA A 160 -16.45 -13.76 -10.10
C ALA A 160 -17.23 -12.94 -11.13
N GLU A 161 -16.57 -11.96 -11.75
CA GLU A 161 -17.09 -11.33 -12.95
C GLU A 161 -17.37 -12.48 -13.94
N PRO A 162 -18.62 -12.65 -14.41
CA PRO A 162 -18.90 -13.66 -15.39
C PRO A 162 -18.01 -13.37 -16.61
N ILE A 163 -17.14 -14.32 -16.94
CA ILE A 163 -16.44 -14.32 -18.22
C ILE A 163 -17.56 -14.33 -19.27
N ASP A 164 -17.77 -13.18 -19.90
CA ASP A 164 -18.65 -13.04 -21.04
C ASP A 164 -18.07 -13.93 -22.16
N GLN A 165 -18.61 -15.15 -22.25
CA GLN A 165 -18.35 -16.10 -23.34
C GLN A 165 -19.13 -15.73 -24.60
N THR A 166 -19.40 -14.45 -24.86
CA THR A 166 -19.89 -14.05 -26.18
C THR A 166 -18.71 -14.00 -27.15
N GLY A 167 -18.34 -15.19 -27.62
CA GLY A 167 -17.59 -15.35 -28.84
C GLY A 167 -18.33 -14.67 -29.98
N SER A 168 -17.84 -13.53 -30.43
CA SER A 168 -18.11 -13.03 -31.77
C SER A 168 -16.86 -12.31 -32.28
N VAL A 169 -16.02 -13.08 -32.96
CA VAL A 169 -15.08 -12.56 -33.94
C VAL A 169 -15.60 -13.04 -35.28
N THR A 170 -16.16 -12.14 -36.08
CA THR A 170 -16.11 -12.29 -37.54
C THR A 170 -15.46 -11.02 -38.08
N VAL A 171 -14.24 -11.19 -38.57
CA VAL A 171 -13.47 -10.20 -39.30
C VAL A 171 -13.57 -10.61 -40.78
N HIS A 172 -14.11 -9.67 -41.58
CA HIS A 172 -14.24 -9.63 -43.05
C HIS A 172 -15.11 -10.70 -43.74
#